data_AF-A0A2D6FJQ2-F1
#
_entry.id   AF-A0A2D6FJQ2-F1
#
_cell.length_a   1.000
_cell.length_b   1.000
_cell.length_c   1.000
_cell.angle_alpha   90.00
_cell.angle_beta   90.00
_cell.angle_gamma   90.00
#
_symmetry.space_group_name_H-M   'P 1'
#
loop_
_entity.id
_entity.type
_entity.pdbx_description
1 polymer ?
#
loop_
_entity_poly.entity_id
_entity_poly.type
_entity_poly.pdbx_seq_one_letter_code
_entity_poly.pdbx_strand_id
1 'polypeptide(L)'
;MIQRTLDGNPYFAEKKFPKVNFTGNKRKVVDWIFENMPGGGKTFFDAFSGGCSVSYEAKKRGYKVITNDVLKINQLIAKSFIENKNVRLSEDDCDVIFSGRPVKGFMFKNYSNVLFYPEECMQLDQCRRNVEKLKGPTKKAMALVLLRRAMIRKMPYSRFNIRWSKVDQLRDEEFSYAHYGRKRAYHNETIEEHFRGNLKNYNDAVFDNGEDNKSYCSDVFALLPKITADIIYLDPPYPGTMNDYHSFYGVLDEYVKSRKIRPFGNNFTGREPTLMLFEKMFSGLKNFKHCLLSYNNNSYPSKEVMLTMMRKRAKSVRVVERKMNYQITGKREKNTNREYIFIIKI
;
A
#
# COMPACT_ATOMS: atom_id res chain seq x y z
N MET A 1 26.71 -17.04 -1.21
CA MET A 1 25.90 -18.10 -1.85
C MET A 1 24.49 -17.54 -2.04
N ILE A 2 23.96 -17.47 -3.27
CA ILE A 2 22.60 -16.97 -3.52
C ILE A 2 21.61 -18.01 -2.98
N GLN A 3 20.82 -17.64 -1.97
CA GLN A 3 19.74 -18.50 -1.49
C GLN A 3 18.71 -18.69 -2.61
N ARG A 4 18.09 -19.86 -2.70
CA ARG A 4 17.03 -20.14 -3.67
C ARG A 4 15.73 -20.49 -2.98
N THR A 5 14.61 -20.14 -3.60
CA THR A 5 13.28 -20.62 -3.19
C THR A 5 13.11 -22.11 -3.52
N LEU A 6 12.06 -22.74 -3.00
CA LEU A 6 11.70 -24.13 -3.34
C LEU A 6 11.51 -24.33 -4.86
N ASP A 7 11.04 -23.29 -5.55
CA ASP A 7 10.87 -23.29 -7.01
C ASP A 7 12.16 -22.97 -7.79
N GLY A 8 13.30 -22.84 -7.10
CA GLY A 8 14.61 -22.60 -7.71
C GLY A 8 14.90 -21.13 -8.07
N ASN A 9 14.01 -20.18 -7.77
CA ASN A 9 14.26 -18.75 -8.02
C ASN A 9 15.28 -18.17 -7.03
N PRO A 10 16.06 -17.15 -7.40
CA PRO A 10 16.90 -16.41 -6.46
C PRO A 10 16.09 -15.84 -5.30
N TYR A 11 16.65 -15.86 -4.09
CA TYR A 11 16.05 -15.28 -2.89
C TYR A 11 16.97 -14.26 -2.22
N PHE A 12 16.51 -13.00 -2.19
CA PHE A 12 17.21 -11.84 -1.62
C PHE A 12 16.84 -11.65 -0.14
N ALA A 13 17.25 -12.59 0.71
CA ALA A 13 16.85 -12.67 2.12
C ALA A 13 17.30 -11.47 2.98
N GLU A 14 18.40 -10.82 2.62
CA GLU A 14 18.96 -9.67 3.32
C GLU A 14 18.12 -8.40 3.12
N LYS A 15 17.30 -8.35 2.06
CA LYS A 15 16.48 -7.17 1.74
C LYS A 15 15.25 -7.13 2.61
N LYS A 16 15.05 -5.99 3.27
CA LYS A 16 13.93 -5.77 4.21
C LYS A 16 12.96 -4.75 3.65
N PHE A 17 11.68 -5.12 3.61
CA PHE A 17 10.62 -4.19 3.26
C PHE A 17 10.55 -3.05 4.30
N PRO A 18 10.62 -1.77 3.88
CA PRO A 18 10.67 -0.67 4.82
C PRO A 18 9.30 -0.49 5.48
N LYS A 19 9.23 0.34 6.52
CA LYS A 19 7.96 0.60 7.19
C LYS A 19 7.08 1.49 6.31
N VAL A 20 6.09 0.87 5.65
CA VAL A 20 5.03 1.54 4.90
C VAL A 20 3.71 1.36 5.64
N ASN A 21 3.19 2.45 6.21
CA ASN A 21 1.88 2.42 6.87
C ASN A 21 0.77 2.35 5.80
N PHE A 22 0.01 1.27 5.80
CA PHE A 22 -1.14 1.07 4.92
C PHE A 22 -2.15 0.13 5.60
N THR A 23 -3.43 0.48 5.59
CA THR A 23 -4.50 -0.34 6.16
C THR A 23 -4.65 -1.60 5.33
N GLY A 24 -4.77 -2.76 5.97
CA GLY A 24 -4.86 -4.04 5.25
C GLY A 24 -3.53 -4.60 4.73
N ASN A 25 -2.39 -3.97 5.03
CA ASN A 25 -1.06 -4.45 4.62
C ASN A 25 -0.79 -5.89 5.11
N LYS A 26 -0.31 -6.75 4.20
CA LYS A 26 -0.12 -8.19 4.43
C LYS A 26 1.24 -8.58 5.00
N ARG A 27 2.05 -7.63 5.48
CA ARG A 27 3.40 -7.88 6.03
C ARG A 27 3.45 -9.00 7.08
N LYS A 28 2.43 -9.16 7.93
CA LYS A 28 2.40 -10.20 8.97
C LYS A 28 2.08 -11.60 8.44
N VAL A 29 1.53 -11.71 7.24
CA VAL A 29 1.04 -12.96 6.65
C VAL A 29 1.71 -13.26 5.30
N VAL A 30 2.68 -12.44 4.88
CA VAL A 30 3.29 -12.54 3.55
C VAL A 30 4.01 -13.88 3.36
N ASP A 31 4.77 -14.33 4.36
CA ASP A 31 5.46 -15.63 4.27
C ASP A 31 4.46 -16.78 4.10
N TRP A 32 3.35 -16.75 4.85
CA TRP A 32 2.27 -17.72 4.73
C TRP A 32 1.56 -17.69 3.36
N ILE A 33 1.43 -16.50 2.74
CA ILE A 33 0.92 -16.40 1.37
C ILE A 33 1.84 -17.15 0.40
N PHE A 34 3.15 -16.93 0.49
CA PHE A 34 4.10 -17.55 -0.43
C PHE A 34 4.37 -19.04 -0.13
N GLU A 35 4.26 -19.49 1.11
CA GLU A 35 4.28 -20.92 1.48
C GLU A 35 3.15 -21.71 0.79
N ASN A 36 2.04 -21.04 0.47
CA ASN A 36 0.89 -21.65 -0.16
C ASN A 36 0.78 -21.37 -1.66
N MET A 37 1.76 -20.66 -2.23
CA MET A 37 1.73 -20.30 -3.64
C MET A 37 1.91 -21.54 -4.52
N PRO A 38 1.17 -21.67 -5.64
CA PRO A 38 1.43 -22.73 -6.60
C PRO A 38 2.83 -22.54 -7.20
N GLY A 39 3.58 -23.64 -7.30
CA GLY A 39 4.94 -23.64 -7.85
C GLY A 39 4.98 -23.43 -9.37
N GLY A 40 6.18 -23.16 -9.89
CA GLY A 40 6.45 -23.12 -11.33
C GLY A 40 6.12 -21.80 -12.07
N GLY A 41 5.78 -20.72 -11.36
CA GLY A 41 5.62 -19.39 -11.94
C GLY A 41 6.92 -18.58 -11.97
N LYS A 42 7.07 -17.69 -12.98
CA LYS A 42 8.18 -16.71 -13.05
C LYS A 42 7.67 -15.27 -13.02
N THR A 43 6.43 -15.05 -13.43
CA THR A 43 5.81 -13.73 -13.51
C THR A 43 4.66 -13.61 -12.50
N PHE A 44 4.65 -12.53 -11.72
CA PHE A 44 3.70 -12.28 -10.64
C PHE A 44 3.02 -10.93 -10.83
N PHE A 45 1.70 -10.91 -10.95
CA PHE A 45 0.90 -9.70 -11.07
C PHE A 45 0.12 -9.41 -9.79
N ASP A 46 0.52 -8.37 -9.06
CA ASP A 46 -0.20 -7.84 -7.90
C ASP A 46 -1.21 -6.77 -8.37
N ALA A 47 -2.48 -7.15 -8.51
CA ALA A 47 -3.50 -6.31 -9.13
C ALA A 47 -3.98 -5.14 -8.23
N PHE A 48 -3.77 -5.26 -6.91
CA PHE A 48 -4.18 -4.33 -5.86
C PHE A 48 -3.02 -4.11 -4.88
N SER A 49 -1.91 -3.60 -5.40
CA SER A 49 -0.63 -3.62 -4.70
C SER A 49 -0.61 -2.85 -3.38
N GLY A 50 -1.43 -1.79 -3.22
CA GLY A 50 -1.59 -1.07 -1.96
C GLY A 50 -0.25 -0.65 -1.37
N GLY A 51 0.06 -1.17 -0.17
CA GLY A 51 1.33 -0.93 0.51
C GLY A 51 2.53 -1.71 -0.05
N CYS A 52 2.37 -2.55 -1.07
CA CYS A 52 3.40 -3.34 -1.76
C CYS A 52 4.15 -4.41 -0.95
N SER A 53 3.64 -4.85 0.21
CA SER A 53 4.33 -5.88 1.01
C SER A 53 4.40 -7.23 0.28
N VAL A 54 3.33 -7.61 -0.43
CA VAL A 54 3.28 -8.87 -1.20
C VAL A 54 4.14 -8.75 -2.46
N SER A 55 3.98 -7.68 -3.23
CA SER A 55 4.84 -7.34 -4.38
C SER A 55 6.34 -7.36 -4.03
N TYR A 56 6.74 -6.81 -2.89
CA TYR A 56 8.14 -6.76 -2.48
C TYR A 56 8.68 -8.15 -2.15
N GLU A 57 7.89 -8.99 -1.51
CA GLU A 57 8.26 -10.38 -1.25
C GLU A 57 8.33 -11.21 -2.54
N ALA A 58 7.42 -10.98 -3.51
CA ALA A 58 7.53 -11.57 -4.85
C ALA A 58 8.88 -11.19 -5.50
N LYS A 59 9.23 -9.90 -5.48
CA LYS A 59 10.51 -9.41 -6.03
C LYS A 59 11.71 -10.06 -5.33
N LYS A 60 11.68 -10.17 -3.99
CA LYS A 60 12.71 -10.87 -3.20
C LYS A 60 12.83 -12.33 -3.59
N ARG A 61 11.75 -12.98 -4.01
CA ARG A 61 11.71 -14.38 -4.46
C ARG A 61 12.01 -14.53 -5.95
N GLY A 62 12.59 -13.50 -6.58
CA GLY A 62 13.10 -13.55 -7.95
C GLY A 62 12.02 -13.49 -9.03
N TYR A 63 10.77 -13.15 -8.69
CA TYR A 63 9.72 -13.00 -9.69
C TYR A 63 9.90 -11.72 -10.51
N LYS A 64 9.54 -11.78 -11.79
CA LYS A 64 9.20 -10.57 -12.54
C LYS A 64 7.85 -10.06 -12.04
N VAL A 65 7.87 -8.91 -11.38
CA VAL A 65 6.69 -8.37 -10.69
C VAL A 65 6.05 -7.27 -11.53
N ILE A 66 4.76 -7.44 -11.79
CA ILE A 66 3.88 -6.40 -12.32
C ILE A 66 2.98 -5.97 -11.17
N THR A 67 2.83 -4.66 -10.95
CA THR A 67 1.94 -4.15 -9.90
C THR A 67 0.91 -3.20 -10.50
N ASN A 68 -0.27 -3.15 -9.92
CA ASN A 68 -1.27 -2.14 -10.19
C ASN A 68 -1.87 -1.59 -8.89
N ASP A 69 -2.23 -0.32 -8.91
CA ASP A 69 -3.15 0.26 -7.94
C ASP A 69 -3.88 1.43 -8.58
N VAL A 70 -5.09 1.73 -8.12
CA VAL A 70 -5.87 2.86 -8.63
C VAL A 70 -5.41 4.19 -8.02
N LEU A 71 -4.85 4.16 -6.80
CA LEU A 71 -4.31 5.34 -6.15
C LEU A 71 -2.88 5.60 -6.63
N LYS A 72 -2.63 6.84 -7.07
CA LYS A 72 -1.31 7.25 -7.58
C LYS A 72 -0.24 7.06 -6.51
N ILE A 73 -0.53 7.37 -5.25
CA ILE A 73 0.46 7.23 -4.18
C ILE A 73 0.91 5.77 -3.97
N ASN A 74 0.00 4.80 -4.15
CA ASN A 74 0.33 3.38 -4.05
C ASN A 74 1.18 2.94 -5.24
N GLN A 75 0.86 3.40 -6.45
CA GLN A 75 1.74 3.19 -7.60
C GLN A 75 3.13 3.81 -7.40
N LEU A 76 3.26 4.96 -6.72
CA LEU A 76 4.58 5.53 -6.42
C LEU A 76 5.38 4.69 -5.41
N ILE A 77 4.71 4.03 -4.45
CA ILE A 77 5.36 3.02 -3.59
C ILE A 77 5.91 1.87 -4.45
N ALA A 78 5.09 1.34 -5.36
CA ALA A 78 5.52 0.29 -6.27
C ALA A 78 6.68 0.75 -7.18
N LYS A 79 6.61 1.97 -7.70
CA LYS A 79 7.69 2.56 -8.50
C LYS A 79 9.00 2.67 -7.70
N SER A 80 8.91 2.98 -6.40
CA SER A 80 10.07 3.20 -5.53
C SER A 80 10.77 1.92 -5.10
N PHE A 81 10.02 0.82 -4.90
CA PHE A 81 10.58 -0.42 -4.32
C PHE A 81 10.53 -1.63 -5.24
N ILE A 82 9.58 -1.67 -6.18
CA ILE A 82 9.35 -2.82 -7.06
C ILE A 82 10.01 -2.58 -8.43
N GLU A 83 9.59 -1.54 -9.14
CA GLU A 83 10.15 -1.15 -10.45
C GLU A 83 11.59 -0.62 -10.34
N ASN A 84 11.91 0.08 -9.24
CA ASN A 84 13.23 0.64 -9.01
C ASN A 84 14.29 -0.47 -8.81
N LYS A 85 15.38 -0.38 -9.58
CA LYS A 85 16.53 -1.28 -9.49
C LYS A 85 17.61 -0.77 -8.53
N ASN A 86 17.95 0.51 -8.61
CA ASN A 86 19.14 1.06 -7.95
C ASN A 86 19.07 2.55 -7.61
N VAL A 87 18.01 3.27 -7.98
CA VAL A 87 17.89 4.70 -7.70
C VAL A 87 17.70 4.90 -6.20
N ARG A 88 18.47 5.81 -5.62
CA ARG A 88 18.42 6.19 -4.21
C ARG A 88 18.33 7.72 -4.10
N LEU A 89 17.89 8.18 -2.94
CA LEU A 89 17.97 9.59 -2.56
C LEU A 89 19.24 9.84 -1.76
N SER A 90 19.99 10.86 -2.14
CA SER A 90 21.14 11.38 -1.38
C SER A 90 20.69 12.43 -0.37
N GLU A 91 21.59 12.84 0.53
CA GLU A 91 21.35 13.99 1.41
C GLU A 91 21.19 15.29 0.60
N ASP A 92 21.94 15.49 -0.48
CA ASP A 92 21.76 16.64 -1.38
C ASP A 92 20.35 16.69 -1.98
N ASP A 93 19.77 15.53 -2.34
CA ASP A 93 18.38 15.48 -2.81
C ASP A 93 17.40 15.91 -1.70
N CYS A 94 17.71 15.57 -0.45
CA CYS A 94 16.92 15.98 0.72
C CYS A 94 17.04 17.48 0.95
N ASP A 95 18.24 18.04 0.88
CA ASP A 95 18.49 19.47 1.00
C ASP A 95 17.75 20.24 -0.11
N VAL A 96 17.75 19.73 -1.34
CA VAL A 96 16.94 20.30 -2.43
C VAL A 96 15.45 20.28 -2.08
N ILE A 97 14.92 19.16 -1.56
CA ILE A 97 13.50 19.03 -1.18
C ILE A 97 13.11 20.05 -0.10
N PHE A 98 13.95 20.23 0.91
CA PHE A 98 13.66 21.10 2.06
C PHE A 98 14.17 22.55 1.90
N SER A 99 14.88 22.87 0.81
CA SER A 99 15.40 24.21 0.54
C SER A 99 14.32 25.29 0.35
N GLY A 100 14.67 26.52 0.75
CA GLY A 100 13.83 27.70 0.56
C GLY A 100 12.85 27.94 1.71
N ARG A 101 12.01 28.97 1.57
CA ARG A 101 11.01 29.34 2.58
C ARG A 101 9.68 28.62 2.32
N PRO A 102 8.93 28.21 3.36
CA PRO A 102 7.58 27.69 3.22
C PRO A 102 6.66 28.63 2.42
N VAL A 103 5.81 28.08 1.55
CA VAL A 103 4.96 28.86 0.64
C VAL A 103 3.50 28.48 0.79
N LYS A 104 2.59 29.44 0.62
CA LYS A 104 1.14 29.16 0.60
C LYS A 104 0.76 28.58 -0.76
N GLY A 105 0.26 27.34 -0.80
CA GLY A 105 -0.14 26.65 -2.02
C GLY A 105 -1.40 25.79 -1.84
N PHE A 106 -1.40 24.61 -2.45
CA PHE A 106 -2.55 23.72 -2.48
C PHE A 106 -2.87 23.17 -1.08
N MET A 107 -1.86 22.70 -0.34
CA MET A 107 -2.03 22.19 1.02
C MET A 107 -2.49 23.30 1.95
N PHE A 108 -1.86 24.48 1.89
CA PHE A 108 -2.25 25.61 2.72
C PHE A 108 -3.72 25.99 2.51
N LYS A 109 -4.15 26.12 1.26
CA LYS A 109 -5.53 26.52 0.92
C LYS A 109 -6.58 25.49 1.33
N ASN A 110 -6.27 24.20 1.23
CA ASN A 110 -7.28 23.15 1.34
C ASN A 110 -7.21 22.33 2.64
N TYR A 111 -6.09 22.40 3.37
CA TYR A 111 -5.78 21.46 4.45
C TYR A 111 -5.25 22.07 5.74
N SER A 112 -5.03 23.39 5.78
CA SER A 112 -4.72 24.12 7.02
C SER A 112 -5.89 24.03 7.99
N ASN A 113 -5.63 23.58 9.22
CA ASN A 113 -6.66 23.32 10.23
C ASN A 113 -7.78 22.40 9.75
N VAL A 114 -7.47 21.53 8.79
CA VAL A 114 -8.31 20.41 8.36
C VAL A 114 -7.59 19.09 8.66
N LEU A 115 -6.29 19.03 8.32
CA LEU A 115 -5.44 17.88 8.58
C LEU A 115 -4.10 18.26 9.21
N PHE A 116 -3.58 19.46 8.91
CA PHE A 116 -2.27 19.92 9.37
C PHE A 116 -2.34 21.37 9.85
N TYR A 117 -1.37 21.78 10.67
CA TYR A 117 -1.21 23.19 11.00
C TYR A 117 -0.82 24.00 9.75
N PRO A 118 -1.16 25.30 9.68
CA PRO A 118 -0.90 26.13 8.50
C PRO A 118 0.58 26.11 8.05
N GLU A 119 1.51 26.12 8.99
CA GLU A 119 2.96 26.13 8.75
C GLU A 119 3.43 24.81 8.13
N GLU A 120 2.89 23.68 8.61
CA GLU A 120 3.15 22.35 8.05
C GLU A 120 2.63 22.25 6.61
N CYS A 121 1.44 22.81 6.35
CA CYS A 121 0.90 22.91 4.99
C CYS A 121 1.81 23.73 4.07
N MET A 122 2.33 24.86 4.54
CA MET A 122 3.25 25.69 3.76
C MET A 122 4.56 24.97 3.46
N GLN A 123 5.09 24.19 4.42
CA GLN A 123 6.27 23.37 4.22
C GLN A 123 6.00 22.25 3.20
N LEU A 124 4.86 21.58 3.28
CA LEU A 124 4.46 20.53 2.32
C LEU A 124 4.30 21.09 0.91
N ASP A 125 3.71 22.27 0.75
CA ASP A 125 3.59 22.96 -0.54
C ASP A 125 4.97 23.29 -1.13
N GLN A 126 5.90 23.78 -0.30
CA GLN A 126 7.28 24.04 -0.71
C GLN A 126 7.99 22.75 -1.14
N CYS A 127 7.94 21.70 -0.31
CA CYS A 127 8.53 20.40 -0.61
C CYS A 127 7.97 19.83 -1.93
N ARG A 128 6.65 19.96 -2.16
CA ARG A 128 6.03 19.46 -3.38
C ARG A 128 6.59 20.14 -4.62
N ARG A 129 6.78 21.46 -4.59
CA ARG A 129 7.41 22.21 -5.69
C ARG A 129 8.86 21.76 -5.89
N ASN A 130 9.61 21.61 -4.80
CA ASN A 130 11.02 21.22 -4.87
C ASN A 130 11.25 19.80 -5.40
N VAL A 131 10.33 18.86 -5.16
CA VAL A 131 10.40 17.51 -5.77
C VAL A 131 10.52 17.58 -7.29
N GLU A 132 9.95 18.59 -7.95
CA GLU A 132 10.07 18.71 -9.41
C GLU A 132 11.48 19.01 -9.90
N LYS A 133 12.35 19.54 -9.02
CA LYS A 133 13.77 19.81 -9.30
C LYS A 133 14.62 18.53 -9.33
N LEU A 134 14.14 17.42 -8.77
CA LEU A 134 14.87 16.15 -8.75
C LEU A 134 14.92 15.51 -10.13
N LYS A 135 16.06 14.90 -10.47
CA LYS A 135 16.26 14.24 -11.76
C LYS A 135 15.57 12.88 -11.83
N GLY A 136 14.71 12.72 -12.83
CA GLY A 136 14.09 11.44 -13.18
C GLY A 136 12.88 11.04 -12.34
N PRO A 137 11.95 10.26 -12.91
CA PRO A 137 10.65 9.97 -12.28
C PRO A 137 10.75 9.04 -11.06
N THR A 138 11.74 8.14 -11.01
CA THR A 138 11.93 7.21 -9.89
C THR A 138 12.40 7.94 -8.63
N LYS A 139 13.33 8.89 -8.77
CA LYS A 139 13.80 9.72 -7.66
C LYS A 139 12.68 10.61 -7.11
N LYS A 140 11.89 11.23 -8.00
CA LYS A 140 10.65 11.95 -7.62
C LYS A 140 9.65 11.06 -6.87
N ALA A 141 9.47 9.81 -7.31
CA ALA A 141 8.59 8.85 -6.63
C ALA A 141 9.06 8.54 -5.21
N MET A 142 10.36 8.28 -5.01
CA MET A 142 10.92 8.03 -3.69
C MET A 142 10.73 9.22 -2.74
N ALA A 143 10.95 10.44 -3.24
CA ALA A 143 10.75 11.66 -2.46
C ALA A 143 9.28 11.82 -2.03
N LEU A 144 8.34 11.63 -2.95
CA LEU A 144 6.90 11.68 -2.63
C LEU A 144 6.47 10.57 -1.66
N VAL A 145 7.08 9.39 -1.74
CA VAL A 145 6.81 8.25 -0.84
C VAL A 145 7.36 8.50 0.58
N LEU A 146 8.49 9.20 0.72
CA LEU A 146 9.00 9.67 2.02
C LEU A 146 8.18 10.85 2.57
N LEU A 147 7.75 11.80 1.74
CA LEU A 147 6.83 12.86 2.16
C LEU A 147 5.49 12.29 2.64
N ARG A 148 4.95 11.31 1.91
CA ARG A 148 3.78 10.52 2.35
C ARG A 148 4.00 9.88 3.72
N ARG A 149 5.18 9.30 3.94
CA ARG A 149 5.54 8.72 5.25
C ARG A 149 5.48 9.79 6.34
N ALA A 150 6.07 10.95 6.12
CA ALA A 150 6.02 12.07 7.06
C ALA A 150 4.58 12.55 7.33
N MET A 151 3.79 12.78 6.28
CA MET A 151 2.38 13.18 6.39
C MET A 151 1.56 12.19 7.21
N ILE A 152 1.73 10.88 6.99
CA ILE A 152 1.01 9.86 7.76
C ILE A 152 1.45 9.83 9.23
N ARG A 153 2.71 10.14 9.53
CA ARG A 153 3.21 10.18 10.91
C ARG A 153 2.64 11.33 11.71
N LYS A 154 2.23 12.42 11.06
CA LYS A 154 1.46 13.51 11.65
C LYS A 154 0.02 13.13 12.00
N MET A 155 -0.52 12.05 11.42
CA MET A 155 -1.93 11.68 11.57
C MET A 155 -2.19 10.64 12.67
N PRO A 156 -3.17 10.87 13.57
CA PRO A 156 -3.68 9.84 14.44
C PRO A 156 -4.15 8.60 13.67
N TYR A 157 -3.83 7.42 14.19
CA TYR A 157 -4.16 6.13 13.57
C TYR A 157 -3.66 5.95 12.13
N SER A 158 -2.77 6.83 11.64
CA SER A 158 -2.27 6.81 10.26
C SER A 158 -3.35 6.96 9.20
N ARG A 159 -4.40 7.77 9.46
CA ARG A 159 -5.55 7.97 8.55
C ARG A 159 -5.89 9.45 8.39
N PHE A 160 -6.37 9.81 7.21
CA PHE A 160 -6.74 11.18 6.86
C PHE A 160 -8.25 11.48 6.93
N ASN A 161 -9.06 10.54 7.43
CA ASN A 161 -10.50 10.73 7.61
C ASN A 161 -10.87 11.12 9.06
N ILE A 162 -9.94 11.74 9.79
CA ILE A 162 -10.12 12.17 11.18
C ILE A 162 -10.40 13.68 11.20
N ARG A 163 -11.40 14.11 11.96
CA ARG A 163 -11.74 15.53 12.10
C ARG A 163 -10.58 16.31 12.71
N TRP A 164 -10.33 17.54 12.23
CA TRP A 164 -9.25 18.40 12.72
C TRP A 164 -9.23 18.56 14.24
N SER A 165 -10.37 18.83 14.88
CA SER A 165 -10.44 18.97 16.34
C SER A 165 -9.92 17.75 17.09
N LYS A 166 -10.09 16.54 16.52
CA LYS A 166 -9.53 15.32 17.09
C LYS A 166 -8.06 15.11 16.75
N VAL A 167 -7.62 15.57 15.58
CA VAL A 167 -6.19 15.59 15.21
C VAL A 167 -5.44 16.48 16.20
N ASP A 168 -5.87 17.73 16.32
CA ASP A 168 -5.31 18.76 17.22
C ASP A 168 -5.27 18.25 18.68
N GLN A 169 -6.41 17.80 19.21
CA GLN A 169 -6.47 17.23 20.56
C GLN A 169 -5.52 16.04 20.79
N LEU A 170 -5.32 15.17 19.80
CA LEU A 170 -4.44 14.00 19.97
C LEU A 170 -2.95 14.32 19.79
N ARG A 171 -2.64 15.53 19.30
CA ARG A 171 -1.29 16.08 19.15
C ARG A 171 -0.85 16.90 20.36
N ASP A 172 -1.79 17.35 21.18
CA ASP A 172 -1.54 17.78 22.55
C ASP A 172 -0.99 16.60 23.38
N GLU A 173 0.28 16.70 23.78
CA GLU A 173 0.98 15.64 24.48
C GLU A 173 0.49 15.45 25.93
N GLU A 174 0.10 16.53 26.60
CA GLU A 174 -0.43 16.49 27.96
C GLU A 174 -1.78 15.78 27.96
N PHE A 175 -2.68 16.19 27.06
CA PHE A 175 -3.95 15.51 26.87
C PHE A 175 -3.76 14.03 26.52
N SER A 176 -2.86 13.73 25.57
CA SER A 176 -2.61 12.36 25.11
C SER A 176 -2.10 11.47 26.24
N TYR A 177 -1.17 11.98 27.05
CA TYR A 177 -0.63 11.26 28.19
C TYR A 177 -1.68 11.03 29.27
N ALA A 178 -2.41 12.08 29.68
CA ALA A 178 -3.44 11.99 30.70
C ALA A 178 -4.55 10.98 30.35
N HIS A 179 -4.99 10.92 29.08
CA HIS A 179 -6.13 10.09 28.67
C HIS A 179 -5.74 8.69 28.16
N TYR A 180 -4.56 8.53 27.57
CA TYR A 180 -4.15 7.27 26.92
C TYR A 180 -2.90 6.63 27.54
N GLY A 181 -2.31 7.24 28.57
CA GLY A 181 -1.12 6.74 29.27
C GLY A 181 0.14 6.70 28.40
N ARG A 182 0.16 7.42 27.27
CA ARG A 182 1.32 7.47 26.37
C ARG A 182 1.40 8.81 25.64
N LYS A 183 2.61 9.37 25.58
CA LYS A 183 2.89 10.51 24.71
C LYS A 183 2.90 10.07 23.26
N ARG A 184 2.41 10.93 22.37
CA ARG A 184 2.45 10.73 20.91
C ARG A 184 3.31 11.81 20.24
N ALA A 185 4.45 12.12 20.87
CA ALA A 185 5.37 13.19 20.46
C ALA A 185 5.80 13.11 18.99
N TYR A 186 5.81 11.90 18.41
CA TYR A 186 6.10 11.73 16.99
C TYR A 186 5.09 12.40 16.04
N HIS A 187 3.89 12.76 16.49
CA HIS A 187 2.99 13.57 15.67
C HIS A 187 3.49 15.03 15.55
N ASN A 188 4.36 15.47 16.47
CA ASN A 188 4.87 16.83 16.53
C ASN A 188 6.25 17.00 15.89
N GLU A 189 7.08 15.94 15.83
CA GLU A 189 8.30 15.88 14.97
C GLU A 189 8.02 16.42 13.56
N THR A 190 8.86 17.31 13.04
CA THR A 190 8.71 18.02 11.76
C THR A 190 8.59 17.08 10.55
N ILE A 191 8.11 17.61 9.41
CA ILE A 191 8.06 16.84 8.16
C ILE A 191 9.46 16.37 7.75
N GLU A 192 10.48 17.20 7.95
CA GLU A 192 11.87 16.89 7.62
C GLU A 192 12.45 15.80 8.50
N GLU A 193 12.24 15.85 9.82
CA GLU A 193 12.70 14.80 10.74
C GLU A 193 12.11 13.44 10.37
N HIS A 194 10.80 13.36 10.10
CA HIS A 194 10.20 12.11 9.62
C HIS A 194 10.76 11.67 8.28
N PHE A 195 11.04 12.59 7.36
CA PHE A 195 11.59 12.28 6.05
C PHE A 195 12.99 11.69 6.20
N ARG A 196 13.92 12.43 6.82
CA ARG A 196 15.34 12.03 6.96
C ARG A 196 15.48 10.81 7.85
N GLY A 197 14.71 10.71 8.94
CA GLY A 197 14.70 9.54 9.82
C GLY A 197 14.27 8.22 9.14
N ASN A 198 13.61 8.29 7.98
CA ASN A 198 13.25 7.11 7.19
C ASN A 198 14.12 6.90 5.94
N LEU A 199 14.99 7.86 5.58
CA LEU A 199 15.77 7.87 4.34
C LEU A 199 16.61 6.59 4.17
N LYS A 200 17.43 6.26 5.17
CA LYS A 200 18.29 5.07 5.14
C LYS A 200 17.49 3.80 4.88
N ASN A 201 16.42 3.58 5.64
CA ASN A 201 15.59 2.38 5.52
C ASN A 201 14.89 2.29 4.14
N TYR A 202 14.50 3.43 3.56
CA TYR A 202 13.85 3.47 2.26
C TYR A 202 14.87 3.22 1.13
N ASN A 203 16.07 3.78 1.24
CA ASN A 203 17.16 3.49 0.29
C ASN A 203 17.63 2.03 0.37
N ASP A 204 17.78 1.47 1.57
CA ASP A 204 18.23 0.08 1.77
C ASP A 204 17.25 -0.97 1.25
N ALA A 205 15.97 -0.59 1.14
CA ALA A 205 14.94 -1.40 0.50
C ALA A 205 15.03 -1.44 -1.03
N VAL A 206 15.86 -0.59 -1.67
CA VAL A 206 16.04 -0.62 -3.12
C VAL A 206 17.08 -1.68 -3.49
N PHE A 207 16.69 -2.57 -4.40
CA PHE A 207 17.56 -3.59 -4.97
C PHE A 207 17.09 -3.99 -6.35
N ASP A 208 18.03 -4.52 -7.14
CA ASP A 208 17.75 -5.14 -8.43
C ASP A 208 17.62 -6.66 -8.23
N ASN A 209 16.54 -7.24 -8.73
CA ASN A 209 16.35 -8.69 -8.76
C ASN A 209 16.67 -9.30 -10.13
N GLY A 210 17.19 -8.51 -11.08
CA GLY A 210 17.51 -8.93 -12.44
C GLY A 210 16.33 -8.86 -13.42
N GLU A 211 15.14 -8.50 -12.95
CA GLU A 211 13.91 -8.53 -13.76
C GLU A 211 13.45 -7.15 -14.21
N ASP A 212 12.67 -7.11 -15.30
CA ASP A 212 11.97 -5.90 -15.78
C ASP A 212 10.61 -5.74 -15.08
N ASN A 213 10.65 -5.39 -13.79
CA ASN A 213 9.45 -5.15 -12.99
C ASN A 213 8.74 -3.86 -13.45
N LYS A 214 7.40 -3.83 -13.39
CA LYS A 214 6.61 -2.66 -13.85
C LYS A 214 5.49 -2.30 -12.90
N SER A 215 5.24 -1.00 -12.75
CA SER A 215 4.15 -0.47 -11.93
C SER A 215 3.13 0.34 -12.74
N TYR A 216 1.85 -0.01 -12.60
CA TYR A 216 0.71 0.65 -13.26
C TYR A 216 -0.16 1.41 -12.26
N CYS A 217 -0.77 2.50 -12.74
CA CYS A 217 -1.76 3.29 -12.01
C CYS A 217 -3.09 3.27 -12.79
N SER A 218 -3.89 2.22 -12.63
CA SER A 218 -5.10 2.02 -13.44
C SER A 218 -6.23 1.40 -12.63
N ASP A 219 -7.45 1.60 -13.12
CA ASP A 219 -8.55 0.71 -12.78
C ASP A 219 -8.18 -0.73 -13.21
N VAL A 220 -8.34 -1.67 -12.29
CA VAL A 220 -7.99 -3.09 -12.49
C VAL A 220 -8.70 -3.68 -13.70
N PHE A 221 -9.95 -3.31 -13.97
CA PHE A 221 -10.74 -3.86 -15.08
C PHE A 221 -10.25 -3.36 -16.44
N ALA A 222 -9.62 -2.18 -16.49
CA ALA A 222 -8.99 -1.68 -17.71
C ALA A 222 -7.65 -2.39 -18.00
N LEU A 223 -7.04 -2.98 -16.96
CA LEU A 223 -5.71 -3.56 -17.03
C LEU A 223 -5.73 -5.09 -17.17
N LEU A 224 -6.68 -5.79 -16.55
CA LEU A 224 -6.81 -7.26 -16.62
C LEU A 224 -6.72 -7.83 -18.05
N PRO A 225 -7.39 -7.25 -19.07
CA PRO A 225 -7.30 -7.78 -20.44
C PRO A 225 -5.93 -7.59 -21.11
N LYS A 226 -5.09 -6.68 -20.58
CA LYS A 226 -3.82 -6.24 -21.18
C LYS A 226 -2.59 -6.89 -20.54
N ILE A 227 -2.76 -7.57 -19.41
CA ILE A 227 -1.67 -8.19 -18.66
C ILE A 227 -1.74 -9.70 -18.82
N THR A 228 -0.55 -10.30 -18.99
CA THR A 228 -0.32 -11.74 -18.95
C THR A 228 0.76 -12.01 -17.91
N ALA A 229 0.49 -12.94 -17.00
CA ALA A 229 1.45 -13.43 -16.02
C ALA A 229 1.10 -14.87 -15.62
N ASP A 230 2.04 -15.60 -15.04
CA ASP A 230 1.80 -16.94 -14.53
C ASP A 230 0.83 -16.89 -13.34
N ILE A 231 1.03 -15.90 -12.45
CA ILE A 231 0.31 -15.76 -11.20
C ILE A 231 -0.28 -14.36 -11.12
N ILE A 232 -1.57 -14.26 -10.81
CA ILE A 232 -2.21 -13.03 -10.34
C ILE A 232 -2.53 -13.13 -8.85
N TYR A 233 -2.19 -12.09 -8.11
CA TYR A 233 -2.56 -11.90 -6.72
C TYR A 233 -3.60 -10.79 -6.61
N LEU A 234 -4.68 -11.11 -5.91
CA LEU A 234 -5.83 -10.26 -5.68
C LEU A 234 -5.97 -10.00 -4.18
N ASP A 235 -6.10 -8.73 -3.83
CA ASP A 235 -6.41 -8.27 -2.47
C ASP A 235 -7.25 -6.99 -2.57
N PRO A 236 -8.42 -7.06 -3.23
CA PRO A 236 -9.26 -5.89 -3.43
C PRO A 236 -9.76 -5.37 -2.08
N PRO A 237 -10.24 -4.11 -2.01
CA PRO A 237 -11.11 -3.70 -0.93
C PRO A 237 -12.35 -4.62 -0.90
N TYR A 238 -12.92 -4.87 0.28
CA TYR A 238 -14.17 -5.63 0.39
C TYR A 238 -15.00 -5.17 1.61
N PRO A 239 -16.34 -5.13 1.48
CA PRO A 239 -17.24 -4.77 2.58
C PRO A 239 -17.08 -5.71 3.77
N GLY A 240 -17.36 -5.19 4.97
CA GLY A 240 -17.08 -5.90 6.23
C GLY A 240 -15.71 -5.60 6.83
N THR A 241 -14.91 -4.79 6.14
CA THR A 241 -13.64 -4.25 6.64
C THR A 241 -13.56 -2.74 6.51
N MET A 242 -12.43 -2.18 6.96
CA MET A 242 -12.06 -0.81 6.65
C MET A 242 -11.58 -0.71 5.21
N ASN A 243 -12.52 -0.52 4.29
CA ASN A 243 -12.33 -0.58 2.84
C ASN A 243 -12.41 0.77 2.12
N ASP A 244 -12.68 1.88 2.83
CA ASP A 244 -12.74 3.21 2.24
C ASP A 244 -11.34 3.83 2.05
N TYR A 245 -10.58 3.26 1.11
CA TYR A 245 -9.22 3.69 0.80
C TYR A 245 -9.15 5.13 0.26
N HIS A 246 -10.19 5.61 -0.42
CA HIS A 246 -10.22 6.99 -0.89
C HIS A 246 -10.28 7.97 0.30
N SER A 247 -11.16 7.74 1.27
CA SER A 247 -11.19 8.60 2.47
C SER A 247 -9.91 8.48 3.31
N PHE A 248 -9.28 7.30 3.34
CA PHE A 248 -8.04 7.13 4.12
C PHE A 248 -6.81 7.75 3.48
N TYR A 249 -6.71 7.75 2.14
CA TYR A 249 -5.46 8.03 1.43
C TYR A 249 -5.60 9.00 0.24
N GLY A 250 -6.82 9.39 -0.15
CA GLY A 250 -7.08 10.25 -1.31
C GLY A 250 -6.35 11.60 -1.25
N VAL A 251 -6.20 12.18 -0.05
CA VAL A 251 -5.41 13.41 0.14
C VAL A 251 -3.95 13.28 -0.29
N LEU A 252 -3.36 12.09 -0.23
CA LEU A 252 -1.99 11.87 -0.69
C LEU A 252 -1.90 11.96 -2.22
N ASP A 253 -2.92 11.46 -2.93
CA ASP A 253 -3.04 11.66 -4.38
C ASP A 253 -3.26 13.14 -4.73
N GLU A 254 -4.07 13.84 -3.93
CA GLU A 254 -4.29 15.27 -4.11
C GLU A 254 -3.02 16.08 -3.88
N TYR A 255 -2.21 15.72 -2.87
CA TYR A 255 -0.89 16.30 -2.64
C TYR A 255 0.03 16.08 -3.84
N VAL A 256 0.14 14.84 -4.31
CA VAL A 256 0.95 14.46 -5.47
C VAL A 256 0.53 15.24 -6.72
N LYS A 257 -0.79 15.37 -6.97
CA LYS A 257 -1.35 16.03 -8.16
C LYS A 257 -1.57 17.54 -7.98
N SER A 258 -1.38 18.06 -6.77
CA SER A 258 -1.67 19.45 -6.36
C SER A 258 -3.06 19.95 -6.76
N ARG A 259 -4.07 19.08 -6.67
CA ARG A 259 -5.48 19.38 -6.96
C ARG A 259 -6.42 18.41 -6.26
N LYS A 260 -7.67 18.81 -6.02
CA LYS A 260 -8.72 17.92 -5.52
C LYS A 260 -8.98 16.77 -6.50
N ILE A 261 -9.22 15.57 -5.99
CA ILE A 261 -9.58 14.40 -6.80
C ILE A 261 -10.93 13.83 -6.39
N ARG A 262 -11.62 13.20 -7.34
CA ARG A 262 -12.85 12.47 -7.05
C ARG A 262 -12.52 11.01 -6.68
N PRO A 263 -13.36 10.36 -5.86
CA PRO A 263 -13.29 8.91 -5.67
C PRO A 263 -13.38 8.17 -7.00
N PHE A 264 -12.70 7.02 -7.08
CA PHE A 264 -12.82 6.11 -8.21
C PHE A 264 -14.12 5.28 -8.07
N GLY A 265 -14.74 4.92 -9.20
CA GLY A 265 -16.04 4.23 -9.20
C GLY A 265 -15.97 2.77 -8.73
N ASN A 266 -15.00 1.99 -9.23
CA ASN A 266 -14.84 0.57 -8.91
C ASN A 266 -14.09 0.37 -7.59
N ASN A 267 -14.68 0.81 -6.48
CA ASN A 267 -14.02 0.90 -5.18
C ASN A 267 -14.31 -0.26 -4.22
N PHE A 268 -15.22 -1.17 -4.57
CA PHE A 268 -15.60 -2.31 -3.73
C PHE A 268 -16.03 -1.90 -2.31
N THR A 269 -16.54 -0.67 -2.13
CA THR A 269 -16.94 -0.18 -0.79
C THR A 269 -18.36 -0.60 -0.42
N GLY A 270 -19.29 -0.59 -1.38
CA GLY A 270 -20.70 -0.95 -1.19
C GLY A 270 -20.98 -2.44 -1.34
N ARG A 271 -21.92 -2.99 -0.55
CA ARG A 271 -22.30 -4.42 -0.60
C ARG A 271 -22.90 -4.83 -1.93
N GLU A 272 -23.92 -4.12 -2.40
CA GLU A 272 -24.63 -4.43 -3.66
C GLU A 272 -23.71 -4.52 -4.88
N PRO A 273 -22.84 -3.52 -5.18
CA PRO A 273 -21.96 -3.62 -6.34
C PRO A 273 -20.87 -4.68 -6.18
N THR A 274 -20.50 -5.06 -4.96
CA THR A 274 -19.34 -5.93 -4.70
C THR A 274 -19.47 -7.29 -5.38
N LEU A 275 -20.64 -7.93 -5.37
CA LEU A 275 -20.84 -9.21 -6.05
C LEU A 275 -20.60 -9.11 -7.57
N MET A 276 -21.13 -8.07 -8.21
CA MET A 276 -20.93 -7.82 -9.64
C MET A 276 -19.46 -7.54 -9.96
N LEU A 277 -18.77 -6.78 -9.10
CA LEU A 277 -17.34 -6.49 -9.26
C LEU A 277 -16.48 -7.76 -9.13
N PHE A 278 -16.80 -8.65 -8.18
CA PHE A 278 -16.13 -9.95 -8.08
C PHE A 278 -16.40 -10.84 -9.29
N GLU A 279 -17.65 -10.96 -9.77
CA GLU A 279 -17.96 -11.71 -11.02
C GLU A 279 -17.16 -11.16 -12.20
N LYS A 280 -17.13 -9.82 -12.36
CA LYS A 280 -16.37 -9.15 -13.42
C LYS A 280 -14.85 -9.36 -13.28
N MET A 281 -14.34 -9.44 -12.06
CA MET A 281 -12.91 -9.67 -11.81
C MET A 281 -12.54 -11.10 -12.17
N PHE A 282 -13.36 -12.07 -11.76
CA PHE A 282 -13.13 -13.49 -12.03
C PHE A 282 -13.29 -13.84 -13.52
N SER A 283 -14.13 -13.14 -14.28
CA SER A 283 -14.20 -13.31 -15.74
C SER A 283 -12.95 -12.81 -16.47
N GLY A 284 -12.19 -11.91 -15.86
CA GLY A 284 -10.94 -11.36 -16.41
C GLY A 284 -9.70 -12.23 -16.19
N LEU A 285 -9.82 -13.40 -15.57
CA LEU A 285 -8.65 -14.21 -15.14
C LEU A 285 -8.03 -15.10 -16.23
N LYS A 286 -8.62 -15.17 -17.42
CA LYS A 286 -8.18 -16.10 -18.51
C LYS A 286 -6.72 -15.97 -18.95
N ASN A 287 -6.06 -14.84 -18.66
CA ASN A 287 -4.67 -14.58 -19.03
C ASN A 287 -3.64 -15.09 -18.00
N PHE A 288 -4.09 -15.77 -16.94
CA PHE A 288 -3.25 -16.23 -15.84
C PHE A 288 -3.37 -17.75 -15.67
N LYS A 289 -2.30 -18.40 -15.21
CA LYS A 289 -2.33 -19.85 -14.88
C LYS A 289 -2.91 -20.09 -13.49
N HIS A 290 -2.55 -19.20 -12.57
CA HIS A 290 -2.96 -19.25 -11.18
C HIS A 290 -3.46 -17.91 -10.67
N CYS A 291 -4.47 -17.94 -9.81
CA CYS A 291 -4.93 -16.78 -9.06
C CYS A 291 -4.89 -17.06 -7.56
N LEU A 292 -4.31 -16.14 -6.80
CA LEU A 292 -4.39 -16.10 -5.34
C LEU A 292 -5.29 -14.93 -4.95
N LEU A 293 -6.23 -15.15 -4.04
CA LEU A 293 -7.06 -14.09 -3.46
C LEU A 293 -6.94 -14.12 -1.94
N SER A 294 -6.46 -13.03 -1.35
CA SER A 294 -6.52 -12.82 0.10
C SER A 294 -7.89 -12.31 0.51
N TYR A 295 -8.42 -12.83 1.62
CA TYR A 295 -9.74 -12.51 2.12
C TYR A 295 -9.87 -12.75 3.62
N ASN A 296 -10.93 -12.28 4.27
CA ASN A 296 -11.18 -12.61 5.68
C ASN A 296 -12.64 -12.99 5.96
N ASN A 297 -12.85 -13.60 7.12
CA ASN A 297 -14.14 -14.15 7.50
C ASN A 297 -15.22 -13.14 7.91
N ASN A 298 -14.88 -11.88 8.14
CA ASN A 298 -15.85 -10.82 8.43
C ASN A 298 -16.33 -10.12 7.15
N SER A 299 -15.83 -10.54 5.99
CA SER A 299 -16.04 -9.86 4.72
C SER A 299 -17.30 -10.36 4.00
N TYR A 300 -17.88 -9.48 3.18
CA TYR A 300 -18.95 -9.81 2.26
C TYR A 300 -18.44 -9.72 0.82
N PRO A 301 -18.70 -10.73 -0.04
CA PRO A 301 -19.53 -11.92 0.16
C PRO A 301 -18.91 -12.97 1.09
N SER A 302 -19.69 -13.96 1.54
CA SER A 302 -19.14 -15.04 2.38
C SER A 302 -18.14 -15.91 1.61
N LYS A 303 -17.33 -16.70 2.33
CA LYS A 303 -16.39 -17.65 1.76
C LYS A 303 -17.05 -18.62 0.78
N GLU A 304 -18.25 -19.10 1.12
CA GLU A 304 -19.03 -20.08 0.36
C GLU A 304 -19.55 -19.48 -0.95
N VAL A 305 -19.98 -18.22 -0.91
CA VAL A 305 -20.38 -17.48 -2.11
C VAL A 305 -19.16 -17.28 -3.02
N MET A 306 -18.03 -16.84 -2.47
CA MET A 306 -16.79 -16.67 -3.21
C MET A 306 -16.33 -17.98 -3.88
N LEU A 307 -16.36 -19.11 -3.16
CA LEU A 307 -16.09 -20.44 -3.71
C LEU A 307 -17.01 -20.79 -4.88
N THR A 308 -18.30 -20.53 -4.73
CA THR A 308 -19.30 -20.79 -5.78
C THR A 308 -19.00 -19.97 -7.04
N MET A 309 -18.67 -18.69 -6.89
CA MET A 309 -18.33 -17.81 -8.01
C MET A 309 -17.06 -18.25 -8.73
N MET A 310 -16.02 -18.65 -7.99
CA MET A 310 -14.74 -19.08 -8.56
C MET A 310 -14.85 -20.42 -9.28
N ARG A 311 -15.60 -21.39 -8.73
CA ARG A 311 -15.78 -22.73 -9.32
C ARG A 311 -16.41 -22.70 -10.71
N LYS A 312 -17.16 -21.65 -11.06
CA LYS A 312 -17.73 -21.47 -12.41
C LYS A 312 -16.66 -21.37 -13.52
N ARG A 313 -15.42 -21.01 -13.17
CA ARG A 313 -14.37 -20.64 -14.15
C ARG A 313 -13.00 -21.22 -13.84
N ALA A 314 -12.87 -22.04 -12.79
CA ALA A 314 -11.61 -22.58 -12.33
C ALA A 314 -11.53 -24.09 -12.59
N LYS A 315 -10.37 -24.57 -13.03
CA LYS A 315 -10.06 -26.01 -13.08
C LYS A 315 -10.00 -26.62 -11.68
N SER A 316 -9.48 -25.88 -10.71
CA SER A 316 -9.52 -26.27 -9.30
C SER A 316 -9.45 -25.06 -8.38
N VAL A 317 -10.04 -25.20 -7.19
CA VAL A 317 -10.03 -24.19 -6.13
C VAL A 317 -9.68 -24.85 -4.80
N ARG A 318 -8.64 -24.35 -4.13
CA ARG A 318 -8.26 -24.72 -2.76
C ARG A 318 -8.33 -23.48 -1.88
N VAL A 319 -8.72 -23.66 -0.63
CA VAL A 319 -8.71 -22.57 0.37
C VAL A 319 -7.85 -23.00 1.54
N VAL A 320 -6.98 -22.10 1.98
CA VAL A 320 -6.23 -22.24 3.23
C VAL A 320 -6.66 -21.16 4.20
N GLU A 321 -6.73 -21.52 5.48
CA GLU A 321 -7.17 -20.63 6.55
C GLU A 321 -6.06 -20.45 7.58
N ARG A 322 -5.93 -19.22 8.11
CA ARG A 322 -5.05 -18.92 9.24
C ARG A 322 -5.79 -18.09 10.27
N LYS A 323 -5.72 -18.50 11.54
CA LYS A 323 -6.23 -17.70 12.66
C LYS A 323 -5.34 -16.47 12.85
N MET A 324 -5.95 -15.31 13.04
CA MET A 324 -5.23 -14.05 13.26
C MET A 324 -5.66 -13.40 14.57
N ASN A 325 -4.70 -13.22 15.47
CA ASN A 325 -4.90 -12.47 16.70
C ASN A 325 -4.63 -10.99 16.42
N TYR A 326 -5.70 -10.22 16.26
CA TYR A 326 -5.63 -8.77 16.18
C TYR A 326 -5.67 -8.21 17.60
N GLN A 327 -4.50 -7.87 18.15
CA GLN A 327 -4.43 -7.17 19.44
C GLN A 327 -4.96 -5.73 19.24
N ILE A 328 -6.18 -5.48 19.70
CA ILE A 328 -6.70 -4.13 19.88
C ILE A 328 -6.40 -3.75 21.33
N THR A 329 -5.52 -2.75 21.53
CA THR A 329 -5.17 -2.24 22.86
C THR A 329 -6.43 -2.03 23.71
N GLY A 330 -6.52 -2.71 24.86
CA GLY A 330 -7.57 -2.54 25.86
C GLY A 330 -8.84 -3.41 25.71
N LYS A 331 -8.93 -4.34 24.75
CA LYS A 331 -10.06 -5.29 24.65
C LYS A 331 -9.59 -6.74 24.68
N ARG A 332 -10.34 -7.62 25.38
CA ARG A 332 -10.15 -9.09 25.39
C ARG A 332 -10.00 -9.60 23.95
N GLU A 333 -9.05 -10.51 23.74
CA GLU A 333 -8.86 -11.20 22.45
C GLU A 333 -10.17 -11.86 22.03
N LYS A 334 -10.80 -11.33 20.98
CA LYS A 334 -11.86 -12.07 20.27
C LYS A 334 -11.13 -12.91 19.22
N ASN A 335 -10.88 -14.18 19.54
CA ASN A 335 -10.25 -15.20 18.68
C ASN A 335 -11.10 -15.59 17.44
N THR A 336 -11.80 -14.62 16.85
CA THR A 336 -12.81 -14.84 15.82
C THR A 336 -12.31 -14.52 14.41
N ASN A 337 -11.21 -13.79 14.26
CA ASN A 337 -10.74 -13.35 12.95
C ASN A 337 -9.90 -14.43 12.26
N ARG A 338 -10.28 -14.77 11.03
CA ARG A 338 -9.60 -15.73 10.16
C ARG A 338 -9.29 -15.06 8.83
N GLU A 339 -8.06 -15.24 8.38
CA GLU A 339 -7.65 -14.90 7.01
C GLU A 339 -7.76 -16.15 6.14
N TYR A 340 -8.16 -15.94 4.90
CA TYR A 340 -8.27 -16.95 3.87
C TYR A 340 -7.37 -16.59 2.70
N ILE A 341 -6.78 -17.61 2.09
CA ILE A 341 -6.21 -17.50 0.75
C ILE A 341 -6.93 -18.51 -0.12
N PHE A 342 -7.62 -18.01 -1.14
CA PHE A 342 -8.13 -18.84 -2.23
C PHE A 342 -7.03 -19.02 -3.25
N ILE A 343 -6.83 -20.26 -3.68
CA ILE A 343 -5.79 -20.66 -4.62
C ILE A 343 -6.50 -21.34 -5.78
N ILE A 344 -6.45 -20.70 -6.93
CA ILE A 344 -7.27 -21.01 -8.09
C ILE A 344 -6.34 -21.43 -9.22
N LYS A 345 -6.59 -22.59 -9.81
CA LYS A 345 -6.00 -22.97 -11.10
C LYS A 345 -7.01 -22.64 -12.19
N ILE A 346 -6.61 -21.81 -13.15
CA ILE A 346 -7.46 -21.30 -14.24
C ILE A 346 -7.38 -22.23 -15.45
#